data_AF-A0AAJ2AAK4-F1
#
_entry.id   AF-A0AAJ2AAK4-F1
#
_cell.length_a   1.000
_cell.length_b   1.000
_cell.length_c   1.000
_cell.angle_alpha   90.00
_cell.angle_beta   90.00
_cell.angle_gamma   90.00
#
_symmetry.space_group_name_H-M   'P 1'
#
loop_
_entity.id
_entity.type
_entity.pdbx_description
1 polymer ?
#
loop_
_entity_poly.entity_id
_entity_poly.type
_entity_poly.pdbx_seq_one_letter_code
_entity_poly.pdbx_strand_id
1 'polypeptide(L)' 'MNSHTLDALSALTETVAVLRHARGLKNPHDFPDGTPERQLTADAFAEDFLRALDAEPSIGAWWRI' A
#
# COMPACT_ATOMS: atom_id res chain seq x y z
N MET A 1 10.23 -8.41 13.67
CA MET A 1 8.90 -8.40 13.04
C MET A 1 8.33 -9.81 13.13
N ASN A 2 7.16 -10.02 13.72
CA ASN A 2 6.56 -11.36 13.86
C ASN A 2 5.65 -11.66 12.64
N SER A 3 5.22 -12.92 12.48
CA SER A 3 4.36 -13.35 11.37
C SER A 3 3.07 -12.53 11.29
N HIS A 4 2.45 -12.23 12.43
CA HIS A 4 1.23 -11.43 12.50
C HIS A 4 1.40 -10.02 11.91
N THR A 5 2.54 -9.37 12.16
CA THR A 5 2.84 -8.06 11.54
C THR A 5 2.97 -8.19 10.03
N LEU A 6 3.61 -9.25 9.52
CA LEU A 6 3.78 -9.46 8.09
C LEU A 6 2.43 -9.72 7.40
N ASP A 7 1.58 -10.56 8.00
CA ASP A 7 0.24 -10.86 7.50
C ASP A 7 -0.64 -9.59 7.45
N ALA A 8 -0.57 -8.76 8.49
CA ALA A 8 -1.30 -7.49 8.54
C ALA A 8 -0.85 -6.51 7.45
N LEU A 9 0.46 -6.39 7.21
CA LEU A 9 1.00 -5.55 6.14
C LEU A 9 0.59 -6.07 4.74
N SER A 10 0.56 -7.40 4.56
CA SER A 10 0.08 -8.01 3.31
C SER A 10 -1.40 -7.71 3.08
N ALA A 11 -2.24 -7.90 4.10
CA ALA A 11 -3.67 -7.62 4.01
C ALA A 11 -3.96 -6.13 3.73
N LEU A 12 -3.20 -5.22 4.33
CA LEU A 12 -3.31 -3.79 4.05
C LEU A 12 -2.91 -3.47 2.60
N THR A 13 -1.82 -4.08 2.11
CA THR A 13 -1.36 -3.91 0.73
C THR A 13 -2.44 -4.35 -0.27
N GLU A 14 -3.05 -5.51 -0.06
CA GLU A 14 -4.14 -6.02 -0.90
C GLU A 14 -5.37 -5.12 -0.83
N THR A 15 -5.73 -4.64 0.36
CA THR A 15 -6.86 -3.72 0.55
C THR A 15 -6.67 -2.42 -0.23
N VAL A 16 -5.49 -1.82 -0.17
CA VAL A 16 -5.16 -0.61 -0.94
C VAL A 16 -5.25 -0.88 -2.45
N ALA A 17 -4.75 -2.02 -2.93
CA ALA A 17 -4.83 -2.40 -4.33
C ALA A 17 -6.28 -2.52 -4.83
N VAL A 18 -7.15 -3.15 -4.03
CA VAL A 18 -8.59 -3.29 -4.33
C VAL A 18 -9.29 -1.93 -4.34
N LEU A 19 -9.01 -1.06 -3.37
CA LEU A 19 -9.61 0.29 -3.30
C LEU A 19 -9.19 1.16 -4.49
N ARG A 20 -7.92 1.09 -4.90
CA ARG A 20 -7.44 1.79 -6.10
C ARG A 20 -8.14 1.29 -7.35
N HIS A 21 -8.26 -0.03 -7.51
CA HIS A 21 -8.99 -0.63 -8.62
C HIS A 21 -10.46 -0.17 -8.66
N ALA A 22 -11.16 -0.18 -7.51
CA ALA A 22 -12.54 0.27 -7.41
C ALA A 22 -12.73 1.77 -7.77
N ARG A 23 -11.68 2.58 -7.60
CA ARG A 23 -11.63 4.00 -8.00
C ARG A 23 -11.20 4.21 -9.46
N GLY A 24 -10.95 3.13 -10.22
CA GLY A 24 -10.43 3.21 -11.58
C GLY A 24 -8.95 3.58 -11.67
N LEU A 25 -8.22 3.55 -10.55
CA LEU A 25 -6.79 3.81 -10.49
C LEU A 25 -6.00 2.53 -10.76
N LYS A 26 -4.82 2.68 -11.36
CA LYS A 26 -3.88 1.57 -11.62
C LYS A 26 -3.02 1.25 -10.41
N ASN A 27 -2.56 0.01 -10.35
CA ASN A 27 -1.59 -0.48 -9.39
C ASN A 27 -0.22 -0.68 -10.05
N PRO A 28 0.88 -0.68 -9.29
CA PRO A 28 2.22 -0.80 -9.87
C PRO A 28 2.45 -2.08 -10.68
N HIS A 29 1.74 -3.17 -10.35
CA HIS A 29 1.84 -4.44 -11.08
C HIS A 29 1.06 -4.44 -12.41
N ASP A 30 0.27 -3.41 -12.71
CA ASP A 30 -0.39 -3.25 -14.00
C ASP A 30 0.56 -2.77 -15.11
N PHE A 31 1.78 -2.36 -14.75
CA PHE A 31 2.78 -1.81 -15.66
C PHE A 31 4.02 -2.71 -15.74
N PRO A 32 4.71 -2.75 -16.90
CA PRO A 32 5.98 -3.45 -17.03
C PRO A 32 7.05 -2.88 -16.09
N ASP A 33 7.94 -3.76 -15.62
CA ASP A 33 9.10 -3.38 -14.83
C ASP A 33 9.97 -2.34 -15.57
N GLY A 34 10.49 -1.36 -14.82
CA GLY A 34 11.40 -0.33 -15.35
C GLY A 34 10.72 0.83 -16.10
N THR A 35 9.39 0.83 -16.23
CA THR A 35 8.67 1.95 -16.86
C THR A 35 8.51 3.14 -15.91
N PRO A 36 8.60 4.40 -16.41
CA PRO A 36 8.31 5.59 -15.60
C PRO A 36 6.89 5.59 -15.02
N GLU A 37 5.91 5.07 -15.77
CA GLU A 37 4.51 4.96 -15.36
C GLU A 37 4.36 4.05 -14.13
N ARG A 38 5.15 2.97 -14.08
CA ARG A 38 5.20 2.10 -12.90
C ARG A 38 5.74 2.84 -11.68
N GLN A 39 6.81 3.63 -11.83
CA GLN A 39 7.37 4.40 -10.72
C GLN A 39 6.37 5.42 -10.18
N LEU A 40 5.75 6.22 -11.07
CA LEU A 40 4.72 7.18 -10.68
C LEU A 40 3.53 6.51 -9.98
N THR A 41 3.13 5.33 -10.46
CA THR A 41 2.05 4.57 -9.84
C THR A 41 2.47 3.97 -8.49
N ALA A 42 3.74 3.57 -8.34
CA ALA A 42 4.29 3.06 -7.08
C ALA A 42 4.35 4.16 -6.02
N ASP A 43 4.74 5.37 -6.40
CA ASP A 43 4.78 6.52 -5.48
C ASP A 43 3.35 6.85 -4.99
N ALA A 44 2.38 6.94 -5.91
CA ALA A 44 0.98 7.17 -5.56
C ALA A 44 0.37 6.02 -4.72
N PHE A 45 0.78 4.78 -4.98
CA PHE A 45 0.36 3.63 -4.18
C PHE A 45 0.92 3.70 -2.77
N ALA A 46 2.20 4.08 -2.62
CA ALA A 46 2.85 4.23 -1.32
C ALA A 46 2.18 5.33 -0.48
N GLU A 47 1.77 6.45 -1.09
CA GLU A 47 1.00 7.48 -0.40
C GLU A 47 -0.35 6.97 0.12
N ASP A 48 -1.10 6.21 -0.70
CA ASP A 48 -2.36 5.61 -0.28
C ASP A 48 -2.16 4.58 0.83
N PHE A 49 -1.09 3.79 0.75
CA PHE A 49 -0.72 2.82 1.79
C PHE A 49 -0.39 3.51 3.11
N LEU A 50 0.45 4.55 3.08
CA LEU A 50 0.81 5.32 4.29
C LEU A 50 -0.41 6.02 4.88
N ARG A 51 -1.31 6.56 4.04
CA ARG A 51 -2.57 7.14 4.52
C ARG A 51 -3.46 6.09 5.20
N ALA A 52 -3.53 4.89 4.65
CA ALA A 52 -4.30 3.79 5.26
C ALA A 52 -3.65 3.32 6.57
N LEU A 53 -2.32 3.33 6.64
CA LEU A 53 -1.56 3.02 7.84
C LEU A 53 -1.79 4.05 8.97
N ASP A 54 -1.83 5.34 8.63
CA ASP A 54 -2.04 6.46 9.56
C ASP A 54 -3.49 6.54 10.07
N ALA A 55 -4.46 6.12 9.24
CA ALA A 55 -5.87 6.07 9.62
C ALA A 55 -6.19 4.99 10.67
N GLU A 56 -5.27 4.05 10.92
CA GLU A 56 -5.40 3.00 11.92
C GLU A 56 -4.67 3.37 13.22
N PRO A 57 -5.39 3.85 14.27
CA PRO A 57 -4.76 4.29 15.52
C PRO A 57 -3.99 3.19 16.26
N SER A 58 -4.27 1.91 15.99
CA SER A 58 -3.50 0.78 16.53
C SER A 58 -2.16 0.56 15.84
N ILE A 59 -1.99 0.99 14.59
CA ILE A 59 -0.73 0.77 13.84
C ILE A 59 0.35 1.78 14.27
N GLY A 60 -0.03 3.03 14.56
CA GLY A 60 0.88 4.02 15.17
C GLY A 60 1.46 3.58 16.53
N ALA A 61 0.79 2.65 17.23
CA ALA A 61 1.30 2.08 18.48
C ALA A 61 2.39 1.01 18.28
N TRP A 62 2.45 0.37 17.11
CA TRP A 62 3.44 -0.67 16.78
C TRP A 62 4.58 -0.17 15.87
N TRP A 63 4.40 1.02 15.28
CA TRP A 63 5.36 1.65 14.39
C TRP A 63 5.80 3.01 14.95
N ARG A 64 6.60 2.98 16.03
CA ARG A 64 7.39 4.16 16.43
C ARG A 64 8.59 4.27 15.48
N ILE A 65 8.56 5.27 14.61
CA ILE A 65 9.75 5.77 13.92
C ILE A 65 10.53 6.65 14.91
#